data_AF-A0A517L842-F1
#
_entry.id   AF-A0A517L842-F1
#
_cell.length_a   1.000
_cell.length_b   1.000
_cell.length_c   1.000
_cell.angle_alpha   90.00
_cell.angle_beta   90.00
_cell.angle_gamma   90.00
#
_symmetry.space_group_name_H-M   'P 1'
#
loop_
_entity.id
_entity.type
_entity.pdbx_description
1 polymer ?
#
loop_
_entity_poly.entity_id
_entity_poly.type
_entity_poly.pdbx_seq_one_letter_code
_entity_poly.pdbx_strand_id
1 'polypeptide(L)'
;MTDPTTTPSTGRNFKGSCHCGFTKYMIRLQLPPAILRDSPHSFAMSSSEMSASSPTPTVRIRKCNCTVCHKMGFFHVRVPFAPTDFTLLTPLDPLKELGDYQCYEKKFHWPFCRNCGVRCFGFFGEGEIIKREVDGVEREVWAPRAEDWEEGKTGYLSVNASSLDGEQEGLDLREWHEKGWIHYLDCLDDKEKVSWARPHRGGCY
;
A
#
# COMPACT_ATOMS: atom_id res chain seq x y z
N MET A 1 27.13 19.89 -1.25
CA MET A 1 26.31 19.04 -0.36
C MET A 1 25.29 18.36 -1.25
N THR A 2 25.58 17.12 -1.62
CA THR A 2 24.75 16.31 -2.52
C THR A 2 23.72 15.58 -1.68
N ASP A 3 22.46 15.92 -1.93
CA ASP A 3 21.26 15.35 -1.33
C ASP A 3 21.20 13.83 -1.61
N PRO A 4 21.16 12.95 -0.60
CA PRO A 4 20.99 11.54 -0.82
C PRO A 4 19.50 11.23 -0.93
N THR A 5 19.15 10.55 -2.04
CA THR A 5 17.98 9.67 -2.20
C THR A 5 16.77 10.21 -2.98
N THR A 6 17.01 10.56 -4.25
CA THR A 6 15.99 10.39 -5.31
C THR A 6 16.53 9.42 -6.35
N THR A 7 16.85 8.18 -5.93
CA THR A 7 17.14 7.10 -6.89
C THR A 7 15.79 6.57 -7.38
N PRO A 8 15.48 6.59 -8.68
CA PRO A 8 14.26 6.00 -9.21
C PRO A 8 14.20 4.51 -8.84
N SER A 9 13.13 4.10 -8.17
CA SER A 9 12.86 2.69 -7.89
C SER A 9 12.74 1.91 -9.21
N THR A 10 13.41 0.76 -9.30
CA THR A 10 13.54 -0.08 -10.52
C THR A 10 12.24 -0.81 -10.94
N GLY A 11 11.09 -0.45 -10.36
CA GLY A 11 9.83 -1.16 -10.52
C GLY A 11 9.06 -0.82 -11.81
N ARG A 12 8.11 -1.68 -12.16
CA ARG A 12 7.15 -1.46 -13.27
C ARG A 12 5.91 -0.74 -12.74
N ASN A 13 5.32 0.13 -13.56
CA ASN A 13 4.04 0.76 -13.24
C ASN A 13 2.89 -0.21 -13.52
N PHE A 14 1.98 -0.35 -12.56
CA PHE A 14 0.73 -1.08 -12.66
C PHE A 14 -0.45 -0.13 -12.43
N LYS A 15 -1.55 -0.39 -13.14
CA LYS A 15 -2.81 0.34 -13.02
C LYS A 15 -3.73 -0.36 -12.04
N GLY A 16 -4.60 0.41 -11.41
CA GLY A 16 -5.68 -0.12 -10.61
C GLY A 16 -6.85 0.85 -10.56
N SER A 17 -8.00 0.31 -10.20
CA SER A 17 -9.24 1.07 -10.20
C SER A 17 -10.27 0.52 -9.22
N CYS A 18 -11.26 1.35 -8.88
CA CYS A 18 -12.48 0.85 -8.30
C CYS A 18 -13.35 0.18 -9.37
N HIS A 19 -14.34 -0.62 -8.96
CA HIS A 19 -15.18 -1.39 -9.89
C HIS A 19 -15.86 -0.54 -10.97
N CYS A 20 -16.34 0.67 -10.65
CA CYS A 20 -16.99 1.55 -11.62
C CYS A 20 -16.02 2.44 -12.41
N GLY A 21 -14.70 2.35 -12.15
CA GLY A 21 -13.68 3.14 -12.81
C GLY A 21 -13.64 4.63 -12.43
N PHE A 22 -14.34 5.06 -11.38
CA PHE A 22 -14.25 6.45 -10.89
C PHE A 22 -12.91 6.72 -10.22
N THR A 23 -12.50 5.85 -9.30
CA THR A 23 -11.18 5.88 -8.68
C THR A 23 -10.22 5.14 -9.59
N LYS A 24 -9.15 5.81 -10.04
CA LYS A 24 -8.10 5.21 -10.88
C LYS A 24 -6.75 5.64 -10.35
N TYR A 25 -5.79 4.73 -10.32
CA TYR A 25 -4.45 5.01 -9.83
C TYR A 25 -3.39 4.23 -10.61
N MET A 26 -2.16 4.66 -10.44
CA MET A 26 -0.96 3.93 -10.81
C MET A 26 -0.11 3.68 -9.58
N ILE A 27 0.55 2.54 -9.56
CA ILE A 27 1.48 2.14 -8.51
C ILE A 27 2.70 1.49 -9.14
N ARG A 28 3.89 1.87 -8.69
CA ARG A 28 5.14 1.27 -9.14
C ARG A 28 5.53 0.13 -8.21
N LEU A 29 5.64 -1.09 -8.74
CA LEU A 29 6.00 -2.28 -7.98
C LEU A 29 7.22 -2.96 -8.59
N GLN A 30 8.17 -3.31 -7.74
CA GLN A 30 9.23 -4.27 -8.06
C GLN A 30 8.75 -5.66 -7.65
N LEU A 31 8.40 -6.50 -8.62
CA LEU A 31 8.02 -7.90 -8.42
C LEU A 31 9.09 -8.81 -9.08
N PRO A 32 9.53 -9.90 -8.43
CA PRO A 32 9.23 -10.28 -7.04
C PRO A 32 9.73 -9.21 -6.04
N PRO A 33 9.04 -9.01 -4.90
CA PRO A 33 9.54 -8.13 -3.86
C PRO A 33 10.89 -8.68 -3.37
N ALA A 34 11.83 -7.81 -2.98
CA ALA A 34 13.00 -8.26 -2.25
C ALA A 34 12.51 -8.87 -0.92
N ILE A 35 12.47 -10.20 -0.85
CA ILE A 35 11.82 -10.91 0.24
C ILE A 35 12.71 -10.79 1.47
N LEU A 36 12.20 -10.13 2.51
CA LEU A 36 12.89 -9.98 3.79
C LEU A 36 13.10 -11.32 4.53
N ARG A 37 12.48 -12.41 4.06
CA ARG A 37 12.48 -13.74 4.69
C ARG A 37 13.87 -14.27 4.99
N ASP A 38 14.84 -14.02 4.12
CA ASP A 38 16.21 -14.53 4.30
C ASP A 38 17.07 -13.57 5.14
N SER A 39 16.51 -12.42 5.56
CA SER A 39 17.12 -11.57 6.58
C SER A 39 16.83 -12.17 7.96
N PRO A 40 17.85 -12.45 8.78
CA PRO A 40 17.66 -12.99 10.13
C PRO A 40 16.79 -12.10 11.05
N HIS A 41 16.48 -10.87 10.62
CA HIS A 41 15.60 -9.94 11.32
C HIS A 41 14.10 -10.17 11.08
N SER A 42 13.66 -10.78 9.97
CA SER A 42 12.22 -10.80 9.62
C SER A 42 11.35 -11.74 10.45
N PHE A 43 11.93 -12.80 11.02
CA PHE A 43 11.22 -13.77 11.88
C PHE A 43 11.25 -13.40 13.36
N ALA A 44 12.13 -12.45 13.74
CA ALA A 44 12.28 -12.00 15.12
C ALA A 44 11.39 -10.79 15.44
N MET A 45 11.00 -10.02 14.43
CA MET A 45 10.24 -8.78 14.58
C MET A 45 8.79 -9.00 15.01
N SER A 46 8.30 -8.12 15.87
CA SER A 46 6.88 -7.99 16.16
C SER A 46 6.12 -7.46 14.94
N SER A 47 4.80 -7.63 14.97
CA SER A 47 3.91 -7.08 13.93
C SER A 47 3.95 -5.55 13.90
N SER A 48 4.17 -4.93 15.06
CA SER A 48 4.35 -3.47 15.21
C SER A 48 5.67 -2.99 14.61
N GLU A 49 6.78 -3.68 14.85
CA GLU A 49 8.09 -3.35 14.28
C GLU A 49 8.09 -3.48 12.75
N MET A 50 7.57 -4.59 12.22
CA MET A 50 7.45 -4.83 10.78
C MET A 50 6.51 -3.83 10.09
N SER A 51 5.55 -3.29 10.85
CA SER A 51 4.63 -2.28 10.34
C SER A 51 5.24 -0.88 10.26
N ALA A 52 6.12 -0.55 11.21
CA ALA A 52 6.71 0.77 11.35
C ALA A 52 7.87 1.02 10.39
N SER A 53 8.75 0.04 10.15
CA SER A 53 9.91 0.25 9.27
C SER A 53 10.47 -1.07 8.73
N SER A 54 10.95 -1.02 7.48
CA SER A 54 11.82 -2.06 6.93
C SER A 54 13.23 -1.48 6.83
N PRO A 55 14.29 -2.19 7.23
CA PRO A 55 15.66 -1.72 7.09
C PRO A 55 16.08 -1.54 5.62
N THR A 56 15.35 -2.16 4.69
CA THR A 56 15.53 -1.98 3.25
C THR A 56 14.22 -1.55 2.61
N PRO A 57 14.19 -0.45 1.84
CA PRO A 57 13.01 -0.04 1.09
C PRO A 57 12.65 -1.12 0.04
N THR A 58 11.52 -1.81 0.23
CA THR A 58 11.03 -2.86 -0.66
C THR A 58 9.50 -2.83 -0.72
N VAL A 59 8.93 -3.47 -1.75
CA VAL A 59 7.49 -3.73 -1.81
C VAL A 59 7.10 -4.69 -0.68
N ARG A 60 6.10 -4.33 0.11
CA ARG A 60 5.58 -5.13 1.22
C ARG A 60 4.15 -5.56 0.91
N ILE A 61 3.96 -6.87 0.74
CA ILE A 61 2.66 -7.50 0.50
C ILE A 61 2.23 -8.18 1.79
N ARG A 62 1.05 -7.83 2.33
CA ARG A 62 0.64 -8.31 3.64
C ARG A 62 -0.85 -8.40 3.89
N LYS A 63 -1.22 -9.24 4.85
CA LYS A 63 -2.57 -9.33 5.42
C LYS A 63 -2.51 -9.12 6.93
N CYS A 64 -3.50 -8.43 7.47
CA CYS A 64 -3.57 -8.06 8.88
C CYS A 64 -4.89 -8.59 9.48
N ASN A 65 -4.82 -9.19 10.68
CA ASN A 65 -5.99 -9.72 11.38
C ASN A 65 -6.71 -8.71 12.28
N CYS A 66 -6.28 -7.43 12.33
CA CYS A 66 -7.03 -6.43 13.09
C CYS A 66 -8.45 -6.28 12.54
N THR A 67 -9.37 -5.84 13.39
CA THR A 67 -10.80 -5.83 13.06
C THR A 67 -11.11 -4.95 11.84
N VAL A 68 -10.39 -3.83 11.66
CA VAL A 68 -10.58 -2.91 10.52
C VAL A 68 -10.11 -3.57 9.22
N CYS A 69 -8.86 -4.02 9.16
CA CYS A 69 -8.28 -4.64 7.96
C CYS A 69 -9.06 -5.91 7.55
N HIS A 70 -9.38 -6.77 8.52
CA HIS A 70 -10.08 -8.02 8.27
C HIS A 70 -11.51 -7.77 7.73
N LYS A 71 -12.29 -6.89 8.37
CA LYS A 71 -13.68 -6.60 7.94
C LYS A 71 -13.75 -5.86 6.61
N MET A 72 -12.72 -5.10 6.26
CA MET A 72 -12.61 -4.46 4.95
C MET A 72 -12.08 -5.40 3.86
N GLY A 73 -11.57 -6.58 4.22
CA GLY A 73 -10.86 -7.44 3.29
C GLY A 73 -9.62 -6.77 2.69
N PHE A 74 -8.93 -5.91 3.47
CA PHE A 74 -7.88 -5.07 2.94
C PHE A 74 -6.59 -5.87 2.73
N PHE A 75 -6.25 -6.15 1.47
CA PHE A 75 -5.03 -6.85 1.09
C PHE A 75 -3.91 -5.85 0.80
N HIS A 76 -3.07 -5.58 1.80
CA HIS A 76 -2.12 -4.48 1.74
C HIS A 76 -0.96 -4.71 0.76
N VAL A 77 -0.75 -3.73 -0.12
CA VAL A 77 0.49 -3.52 -0.87
C VAL A 77 1.05 -2.16 -0.48
N ARG A 78 2.27 -2.14 0.06
CA ARG A 78 3.03 -0.91 0.33
C ARG A 78 4.25 -0.85 -0.56
N VAL A 79 4.51 0.35 -1.05
CA VAL A 79 5.69 0.69 -1.86
C VAL A 79 6.83 1.20 -0.98
N PRO A 80 8.08 1.17 -1.48
CA PRO A 80 9.22 1.75 -0.80
C PRO A 80 9.02 3.23 -0.44
N PHE A 81 8.54 4.05 -1.39
CA PHE A 81 8.33 5.47 -1.18
C PHE A 81 7.05 5.95 -1.88
N ALA A 82 5.96 6.04 -1.12
CA ALA A 82 4.64 6.35 -1.66
C ALA A 82 4.52 7.67 -2.42
N PRO A 83 5.20 8.77 -2.02
CA PRO A 83 5.14 10.02 -2.79
C PRO A 83 5.50 9.82 -4.26
N THR A 84 6.55 9.06 -4.61
CA THR A 84 6.92 8.84 -6.03
C THR A 84 6.34 7.57 -6.64
N ASP A 85 6.09 6.53 -5.83
CA ASP A 85 5.70 5.20 -6.32
C ASP A 85 4.17 5.00 -6.38
N PHE A 86 3.37 5.93 -5.88
CA PHE A 86 1.92 5.93 -6.02
C PHE A 86 1.44 7.21 -6.70
N THR A 87 0.38 7.11 -7.50
CA THR A 87 -0.27 8.25 -8.15
C THR A 87 -1.75 7.98 -8.30
N LEU A 88 -2.60 8.82 -7.73
CA LEU A 88 -4.03 8.79 -7.95
C LEU A 88 -4.36 9.67 -9.16
N LEU A 89 -4.93 9.05 -10.20
CA LEU A 89 -5.32 9.73 -11.42
C LEU A 89 -6.67 10.42 -11.27
N THR A 90 -7.60 9.76 -10.59
CA THR A 90 -8.92 10.30 -10.26
C THR A 90 -9.40 9.71 -8.94
N PRO A 91 -10.07 10.47 -8.07
CA PRO A 91 -10.23 11.94 -8.10
C PRO A 91 -8.94 12.71 -7.73
N LEU A 92 -8.94 14.05 -7.87
CA LEU A 92 -7.80 14.91 -7.48
C LEU A 92 -7.87 15.33 -6.00
N ASP A 93 -9.05 15.30 -5.37
CA ASP A 93 -9.21 15.52 -3.94
C ASP A 93 -9.88 14.29 -3.29
N PRO A 94 -9.12 13.20 -3.03
CA PRO A 94 -9.69 11.94 -2.58
C PRO A 94 -10.43 12.03 -1.24
N LEU A 95 -9.96 12.84 -0.30
CA LEU A 95 -10.61 12.94 1.02
C LEU A 95 -11.95 13.68 0.97
N LYS A 96 -12.16 14.52 -0.06
CA LYS A 96 -13.43 15.22 -0.29
C LYS A 96 -14.36 14.44 -1.22
N GLU A 97 -13.83 13.87 -2.29
CA GLU A 97 -14.60 13.26 -3.38
C GLU A 97 -14.95 11.79 -3.13
N LEU A 98 -14.16 11.08 -2.32
CA LEU A 98 -14.46 9.71 -1.89
C LEU A 98 -15.23 9.71 -0.56
N GLY A 99 -15.89 8.60 -0.25
CA GLY A 99 -16.33 8.36 1.12
C GLY A 99 -15.09 8.10 1.96
N ASP A 100 -15.04 8.61 3.17
CA ASP A 100 -13.90 8.38 4.07
C ASP A 100 -14.38 7.77 5.38
N TYR A 101 -13.72 6.69 5.79
CA TYR A 101 -13.93 6.07 7.07
C TYR A 101 -12.66 6.21 7.90
N GLN A 102 -12.81 6.70 9.12
CA GLN A 102 -11.72 6.83 10.08
C GLN A 102 -12.04 6.07 11.35
N CYS A 103 -11.03 5.45 11.94
CA CYS A 103 -11.14 4.67 13.17
C CYS A 103 -10.12 5.14 14.22
N TYR A 104 -10.34 4.76 15.48
CA TYR A 104 -9.44 5.05 16.61
C TYR A 104 -9.16 6.55 16.74
N GLU A 105 -7.88 6.95 16.69
CA GLU A 105 -7.43 8.35 16.78
C GLU A 105 -7.84 9.23 15.60
N LYS A 106 -8.52 8.65 14.59
CA LYS A 106 -8.98 9.35 13.37
C LYS A 106 -7.86 10.07 12.62
N LYS A 107 -6.66 9.47 12.65
CA LYS A 107 -5.52 9.88 11.83
C LYS A 107 -5.53 9.16 10.48
N PHE A 108 -5.95 7.90 10.48
CA PHE A 108 -5.90 7.06 9.29
C PHE A 108 -7.21 7.14 8.51
N HIS A 109 -7.10 7.46 7.22
CA HIS A 109 -8.19 7.53 6.26
C HIS A 109 -8.32 6.21 5.51
N TRP A 110 -9.56 5.76 5.31
CA TRP A 110 -9.90 4.60 4.48
C TRP A 110 -10.85 5.01 3.37
N PRO A 111 -10.37 5.72 2.33
CA PRO A 111 -11.22 6.19 1.25
C PRO A 111 -11.89 5.03 0.49
N PHE A 112 -13.15 5.24 0.10
CA PHE A 112 -13.90 4.32 -0.76
C PHE A 112 -14.70 5.06 -1.81
N CYS A 113 -14.83 4.44 -2.97
CA CYS A 113 -15.68 4.97 -4.02
C CYS A 113 -17.15 5.00 -3.55
N ARG A 114 -17.78 6.17 -3.56
CA ARG A 114 -19.19 6.33 -3.17
C ARG A 114 -20.16 5.60 -4.11
N ASN A 115 -19.71 5.30 -5.34
CA ASN A 115 -20.54 4.69 -6.37
C ASN A 115 -20.55 3.15 -6.28
N CYS A 116 -19.44 2.52 -5.86
CA CYS A 116 -19.31 1.06 -5.86
C CYS A 116 -18.74 0.45 -4.57
N GLY A 117 -18.41 1.25 -3.56
CA GLY A 117 -17.93 0.79 -2.26
C GLY A 117 -16.48 0.30 -2.20
N VAL A 118 -15.80 0.16 -3.34
CA VAL A 118 -14.41 -0.35 -3.38
C VAL A 118 -13.44 0.61 -2.71
N ARG A 119 -12.57 0.05 -1.85
CA ARG A 119 -11.45 0.71 -1.17
C ARG A 119 -10.17 0.41 -1.91
N CYS A 120 -9.67 1.38 -2.67
CA CYS A 120 -8.45 1.20 -3.47
C CYS A 120 -7.18 1.38 -2.64
N PHE A 121 -7.22 2.24 -1.62
CA PHE A 121 -6.07 2.52 -0.78
C PHE A 121 -6.50 2.99 0.61
N GLY A 122 -5.55 3.00 1.55
CA GLY A 122 -5.64 3.64 2.84
C GLY A 122 -4.49 4.63 3.00
N PHE A 123 -4.72 5.73 3.72
CA PHE A 123 -3.82 6.88 3.72
C PHE A 123 -3.75 7.57 5.09
N PHE A 124 -2.56 8.03 5.44
CA PHE A 124 -2.30 8.97 6.53
C PHE A 124 -1.21 9.93 6.08
N GLY A 125 -1.30 11.19 6.48
CA GLY A 125 -0.40 12.26 6.06
C GLY A 125 -1.10 13.29 5.20
N GLU A 126 -0.33 14.07 4.46
CA GLU A 126 -0.83 15.11 3.56
C GLU A 126 -0.59 14.73 2.09
N GLY A 127 -1.51 15.15 1.23
CA GLY A 127 -1.43 14.92 -0.20
C GLY A 127 -1.45 16.23 -0.97
N GLU A 128 -1.00 16.18 -2.22
CA GLU A 128 -0.86 17.34 -3.08
C GLU A 128 -1.28 17.01 -4.52
N ILE A 129 -1.75 18.03 -5.23
CA ILE A 129 -1.97 17.96 -6.67
C ILE A 129 -0.68 18.40 -7.34
N ILE A 130 -0.15 17.52 -8.18
CA ILE A 130 1.10 17.73 -8.91
C ILE A 130 0.90 17.34 -10.37
N LYS A 131 1.81 17.77 -11.23
CA LYS A 131 1.85 17.33 -12.62
C LYS A 131 2.74 16.12 -12.77
N ARG A 132 2.24 15.07 -13.43
CA ARG A 132 3.03 13.89 -13.81
C ARG A 132 2.73 13.49 -15.23
N GLU A 133 3.74 12.94 -15.89
CA GLU A 133 3.54 12.22 -17.14
C GLU A 133 2.84 10.88 -16.87
N VAL A 134 1.68 10.70 -17.49
CA VAL A 134 0.87 9.48 -17.40
C VAL A 134 0.51 9.06 -18.81
N ASP A 135 0.96 7.88 -19.23
CA ASP A 135 0.81 7.35 -20.59
C ASP A 135 1.30 8.34 -21.67
N GLY A 136 2.45 8.99 -21.43
CA GLY A 136 3.06 9.96 -22.37
C GLY A 136 2.41 11.35 -22.40
N VAL A 137 1.47 11.63 -21.49
CA VAL A 137 0.76 12.91 -21.41
C VAL A 137 0.87 13.48 -20.00
N GLU A 138 1.37 14.71 -19.89
CA GLU A 138 1.36 15.46 -18.63
C GLU A 138 -0.07 15.77 -18.20
N ARG A 139 -0.40 15.46 -16.94
CA ARG A 139 -1.70 15.79 -16.35
C ARG A 139 -1.57 16.06 -14.86
N GLU A 140 -2.55 16.78 -14.32
CA GLU A 140 -2.71 16.90 -12.87
C GLU A 140 -3.14 15.56 -12.28
N VAL A 141 -2.51 15.19 -11.18
CA VAL A 141 -2.74 13.97 -10.41
C VAL A 141 -2.60 14.27 -8.94
N TRP A 142 -3.17 13.42 -8.09
CA TRP A 142 -2.95 13.48 -6.65
C TRP A 142 -1.86 12.48 -6.23
N ALA A 143 -0.99 12.89 -5.32
CA ALA A 143 -0.02 12.00 -4.69
C ALA A 143 0.18 12.39 -3.21
N PRO A 144 0.69 11.47 -2.37
CA PRO A 144 1.22 11.84 -1.06
C PRO A 144 2.30 12.91 -1.21
N ARG A 145 2.26 13.93 -0.33
CA ARG A 145 3.27 14.98 -0.34
C ARG A 145 4.62 14.42 0.05
N ALA A 146 5.65 14.76 -0.72
CA ALA A 146 7.02 14.29 -0.47
C ALA A 146 7.71 15.06 0.66
N GLU A 147 7.42 16.35 0.79
CA GLU A 147 7.93 17.20 1.87
C GLU A 147 7.47 16.64 3.23
N ASP A 148 8.46 16.39 4.10
CA ASP A 148 8.31 15.80 5.43
C ASP A 148 7.76 14.36 5.46
N TRP A 149 7.83 13.61 4.35
CA TRP A 149 7.38 12.21 4.33
C TRP A 149 8.35 11.27 5.04
N GLU A 150 7.94 10.81 6.23
CA GLU A 150 8.55 9.70 6.96
C GLU A 150 7.53 8.55 7.07
N GLU A 151 7.81 7.48 6.32
CA GLU A 151 6.95 6.29 6.26
C GLU A 151 6.67 5.73 7.66
N GLY A 152 5.39 5.58 8.00
CA GLY A 152 4.94 5.08 9.31
C GLY A 152 4.91 6.12 10.43
N LYS A 153 5.43 7.34 10.22
CA LYS A 153 5.48 8.40 11.25
C LYS A 153 4.64 9.61 10.89
N THR A 154 4.93 10.23 9.74
CA THR A 154 4.22 11.42 9.23
C THR A 154 3.37 11.07 8.00
N GLY A 155 3.68 9.95 7.35
CA GLY A 155 3.00 9.47 6.16
C GLY A 155 2.80 7.97 6.15
N TYR A 156 1.70 7.51 5.57
CA TYR A 156 1.47 6.12 5.25
C TYR A 156 0.55 6.03 4.05
N LEU A 157 0.89 5.16 3.08
CA LEU A 157 -0.04 4.76 2.04
C LEU A 157 0.06 3.25 1.80
N SER A 158 -1.09 2.60 1.68
CA SER A 158 -1.17 1.22 1.24
C SER A 158 -2.28 1.06 0.24
N VAL A 159 -1.98 0.42 -0.89
CA VAL A 159 -2.98 0.01 -1.86
C VAL A 159 -3.62 -1.31 -1.41
N ASN A 160 -4.91 -1.47 -1.72
CA ASN A 160 -5.61 -2.73 -1.61
C ASN A 160 -5.38 -3.53 -2.90
N ALA A 161 -4.61 -4.61 -2.83
CA ALA A 161 -4.19 -5.42 -3.97
C ALA A 161 -5.36 -5.85 -4.85
N SER A 162 -6.53 -6.14 -4.26
CA SER A 162 -7.72 -6.58 -5.00
C SER A 162 -8.32 -5.49 -5.90
N SER A 163 -7.83 -4.25 -5.82
CA SER A 163 -8.18 -3.15 -6.71
C SER A 163 -7.16 -2.90 -7.82
N LEU A 164 -6.11 -3.71 -7.91
CA LEU A 164 -5.22 -3.69 -9.07
C LEU A 164 -5.96 -4.30 -10.25
N ASP A 165 -5.81 -3.68 -11.43
CA ASP A 165 -6.45 -4.20 -12.63
C ASP A 165 -5.77 -5.51 -13.03
N GLY A 166 -6.57 -6.54 -13.34
CA GLY A 166 -6.05 -7.82 -13.80
C GLY A 166 -5.36 -7.75 -15.16
N GLU A 167 -4.77 -8.86 -15.59
CA GLU A 167 -4.22 -9.05 -16.95
C GLU A 167 -3.07 -8.11 -17.33
N GLN A 168 -2.39 -7.54 -16.34
CA GLN A 168 -1.16 -6.77 -16.56
C GLN A 168 0.06 -7.71 -16.52
N GLU A 169 0.92 -7.62 -17.54
CA GLU A 169 2.12 -8.46 -17.63
C GLU A 169 3.01 -8.33 -16.38
N GLY A 170 3.30 -9.46 -15.73
CA GLY A 170 4.07 -9.51 -14.49
C GLY A 170 3.27 -9.25 -13.21
N LEU A 171 1.93 -9.19 -13.30
CA LEU A 171 1.04 -9.06 -12.16
C LEU A 171 0.04 -10.23 -12.08
N ASP A 172 0.31 -11.17 -11.19
CA ASP A 172 -0.62 -12.24 -10.83
C ASP A 172 -0.65 -12.41 -9.32
N LEU A 173 -1.79 -12.07 -8.70
CA LEU A 173 -1.97 -12.10 -7.26
C LEU A 173 -1.95 -13.53 -6.69
N ARG A 174 -2.23 -14.56 -7.51
CA ARG A 174 -2.15 -15.97 -7.08
C ARG A 174 -0.71 -16.32 -6.71
N GLU A 175 0.23 -15.89 -7.55
CA GLU A 175 1.66 -16.13 -7.34
C GLU A 175 2.16 -15.56 -6.01
N TRP A 176 1.54 -14.50 -5.50
CA TRP A 176 1.99 -13.86 -4.25
C TRP A 176 1.80 -14.78 -3.05
N HIS A 177 0.71 -15.56 -3.05
CA HIS A 177 0.49 -16.60 -2.05
C HIS A 177 1.37 -17.83 -2.33
N GLU A 178 1.35 -18.33 -3.56
CA GLU A 178 2.05 -19.56 -3.97
C GLU A 178 3.58 -19.46 -3.78
N LYS A 179 4.16 -18.27 -4.02
CA LYS A 179 5.59 -17.99 -3.86
C LYS A 179 5.96 -17.47 -2.47
N GLY A 180 4.98 -17.37 -1.55
CA GLY A 180 5.21 -16.97 -0.15
C GLY A 180 5.67 -15.52 0.03
N TRP A 181 5.16 -14.59 -0.79
CA TRP A 181 5.51 -13.16 -0.71
C TRP A 181 4.68 -12.39 0.32
N ILE A 182 3.55 -12.97 0.75
CA ILE A 182 2.65 -12.38 1.73
C ILE A 182 3.18 -12.64 3.14
N HIS A 183 3.37 -11.57 3.92
CA HIS A 183 3.49 -11.69 5.38
C HIS A 183 2.19 -11.35 6.08
N TYR A 184 1.96 -12.01 7.20
CA TYR A 184 0.77 -11.89 8.01
C TYR A 184 1.15 -11.17 9.31
N LEU A 185 0.35 -10.17 9.65
CA LEU A 185 0.52 -9.34 10.84
C LEU A 185 -0.55 -9.71 11.87
N ASP A 186 -0.11 -9.93 13.10
CA ASP A 186 -0.99 -10.02 14.27
C ASP A 186 -1.16 -8.64 14.89
N CYS A 187 -2.15 -7.90 14.42
CA CYS A 187 -2.55 -6.61 15.01
C CYS A 187 -3.92 -6.72 15.71
N LEU A 188 -4.38 -7.95 15.99
CA LEU A 188 -5.58 -8.18 16.78
C LEU A 188 -5.27 -8.08 18.27
N ASP A 189 -4.23 -8.81 18.73
CA ASP A 189 -3.75 -8.75 20.10
C ASP A 189 -2.21 -8.74 20.26
N ASP A 190 -1.46 -8.68 19.15
CA ASP A 190 0.02 -8.56 19.10
C ASP A 190 0.72 -9.61 19.98
N LYS A 191 0.25 -10.86 19.91
CA LYS A 191 0.80 -11.99 20.67
C LYS A 191 1.65 -12.93 19.82
N GLU A 192 1.40 -12.95 18.52
CA GLU A 192 2.14 -13.74 17.55
C GLU A 192 3.14 -12.85 16.79
N LYS A 193 4.34 -13.38 16.54
CA LYS A 193 5.32 -12.74 15.64
C LYS A 193 4.86 -12.84 14.20
N VAL A 194 5.39 -11.97 13.33
CA VAL A 194 5.09 -11.98 11.89
C VAL A 194 5.22 -13.39 11.29
N SER A 195 4.19 -13.81 10.57
CA SER A 195 4.16 -15.10 9.87
C SER A 195 4.32 -14.89 8.36
N TRP A 196 5.11 -15.75 7.70
CA TRP A 196 5.26 -15.76 6.23
C TRP A 196 4.55 -16.95 5.57
N ALA A 197 3.96 -17.83 6.38
CA ALA A 197 3.39 -19.09 5.90
C ALA A 197 1.86 -19.09 5.93
N ARG A 198 1.27 -18.46 6.96
CA ARG A 198 -0.19 -18.48 7.18
C ARG A 198 -0.71 -17.28 7.97
N PRO A 199 -1.99 -16.93 7.85
CA PRO A 199 -2.65 -15.95 8.70
C PRO A 199 -2.60 -16.33 10.18
N HIS A 200 -2.55 -15.30 11.04
CA HIS A 200 -2.74 -15.42 12.48
C HIS A 200 -4.18 -15.75 12.85
N ARG A 201 -4.43 -16.07 14.13
CA ARG A 201 -5.78 -16.29 14.64
C ARG A 201 -6.69 -15.11 14.28
N GLY A 202 -7.87 -15.41 13.73
CA GLY A 202 -8.83 -14.39 13.27
C GLY A 202 -8.49 -13.72 11.93
N GLY A 203 -7.37 -14.08 11.31
CA GLY A 203 -7.01 -13.66 9.96
C GLY A 203 -7.61 -14.54 8.86
N CYS A 204 -7.43 -14.13 7.60
CA CYS A 204 -7.84 -14.89 6.42
C CYS A 204 -6.69 -15.04 5.42
N TYR A 205 -6.76 -16.13 4.64
CA TYR A 205 -5.85 -16.39 3.54
C TYR A 205 -6.02 -15.41 2.40
#